data_AF-A0A8C6X9S1-F1
#
_entry.id   AF-A0A8C6X9S1-F1
#
_cell.length_a   1.000
_cell.length_b   1.000
_cell.length_c   1.000
_cell.angle_alpha   90.00
_cell.angle_beta   90.00
_cell.angle_gamma   90.00
#
_symmetry.space_group_name_H-M   'P 1'
#
loop_
_entity.id
_entity.type
_entity.pdbx_description
1 polymer ?
#
loop_
_entity_poly.entity_id
_entity_poly.type
_entity_poly.pdbx_seq_one_letter_code
_entity_poly.pdbx_strand_id
1 'polypeptide(L)'
;MERTKLQPNLTKAVLRQWKFLRYLPENLRPMLFSNIVEEQLEESSLKLCIYQEHCEFRNNLKELLVSLEFQNALIALLKWQSKTEEIEGMNDGLFSPDQLEVVCCEKICIVKVYNLQLLEGTQCVKTVHVATMPDDKTKIYLTHQENMGLLEGVRIFSVLGQEVNKLLGERLNQKAMGILMEILVCQGPKSIAAVLDNHNVPLHQQANLNAYDLPPPGEDIPEEWYDSLDMSILHTFVKGDYVGYLDSSQTKEHYLYAVVLEVLESQKNGGREEEVTAYDLYHFKRNKPDINEYWHQRPLSEVKKEIDTCLAQVWRLSEEEKKKALRRLYLCYHPDKNLGQEDSANELFKYLKEKIKEMEKGMWSNGGGSKSSNSHRRNFSDCWSEWDQQAHQHQQRHYEFTSRRTAGRGGGGGGGGYSNYNFWSYHQRGPNSSRSQPKHSFLEAKRWLQQAECDLQVATTNAGNGSTEWLLYMVFRAMEKTLTAVEYNQGGGFERNLSLAKLADKVASYGCELAKLPKQIALLREHSVDDKTTQYPKYHTLPTIPHEAFSACKEQDVLLLAWEILNMVKSWLESAYCPQ
;
A
#
# COMPACT_ATOMS: atom_id res chain seq x y z
N MET A 1 -21.86 3.05 -53.67
CA MET A 1 -20.91 3.50 -54.69
C MET A 1 -19.58 2.79 -54.49
N GLU A 2 -18.83 2.61 -55.56
CA GLU A 2 -17.95 1.47 -55.90
C GLU A 2 -16.81 1.15 -54.92
N ARG A 3 -16.58 -0.16 -54.69
CA ARG A 3 -15.36 -0.70 -54.08
C ARG A 3 -14.29 -0.85 -55.18
N THR A 4 -13.37 0.11 -55.26
CA THR A 4 -12.23 0.01 -56.18
C THR A 4 -11.16 -0.91 -55.58
N LYS A 5 -10.93 -2.06 -56.22
CA LYS A 5 -9.82 -2.97 -55.93
C LYS A 5 -8.48 -2.28 -56.25
N LEU A 6 -7.67 -2.01 -55.23
CA LEU A 6 -6.28 -1.59 -55.40
C LEU A 6 -5.43 -2.79 -55.86
N GLN A 7 -4.84 -2.69 -57.06
CA GLN A 7 -3.91 -3.67 -57.60
C GLN A 7 -2.56 -3.65 -56.83
N PRO A 8 -1.88 -4.80 -56.68
CA PRO A 8 -0.67 -4.95 -55.85
C PRO A 8 0.61 -4.35 -56.46
N ASN A 9 0.55 -3.76 -57.66
CA ASN A 9 1.73 -3.25 -58.39
C ASN A 9 2.13 -1.79 -58.07
N LEU A 10 1.37 -1.06 -57.25
CA LEU A 10 1.69 0.34 -56.93
C LEU A 10 2.82 0.53 -55.90
N THR A 11 3.14 -0.49 -55.09
CA THR A 11 4.00 -0.31 -53.90
C THR A 11 5.47 -0.04 -54.23
N LYS A 12 6.06 -0.66 -55.27
CA LYS A 12 7.47 -0.44 -55.64
C LYS A 12 7.74 0.91 -56.34
N ALA A 13 6.80 1.40 -57.14
CA ALA A 13 6.93 2.68 -57.84
C ALA A 13 6.75 3.87 -56.88
N VAL A 14 5.77 3.78 -55.98
CA VAL A 14 5.53 4.78 -54.93
C VAL A 14 6.74 4.88 -53.99
N LEU A 15 7.32 3.76 -53.53
CA LEU A 15 8.52 3.78 -52.68
C LEU A 15 9.75 4.44 -53.33
N ARG A 16 9.90 4.36 -54.67
CA ARG A 16 10.97 5.06 -55.40
C ARG A 16 10.72 6.57 -55.49
N GLN A 17 9.47 7.00 -55.60
CA GLN A 17 9.09 8.43 -55.68
C GLN A 17 9.30 9.18 -54.35
N TRP A 18 9.10 8.54 -53.20
CA TRP A 18 9.34 9.17 -51.89
C TRP A 18 10.81 9.51 -51.64
N LYS A 19 11.74 8.80 -52.29
CA LYS A 19 13.16 9.15 -52.24
C LYS A 19 13.48 10.46 -52.97
N PHE A 20 12.64 10.95 -53.88
CA PHE A 20 12.86 12.22 -54.56
C PHE A 20 12.31 13.42 -53.76
N LEU A 21 11.30 13.20 -52.91
CA LEU A 21 10.73 14.24 -52.03
C LEU A 21 11.75 14.82 -51.04
N ARG A 22 12.79 14.04 -50.66
CA ARG A 22 13.87 14.52 -49.79
C ARG A 22 14.75 15.60 -50.44
N TYR A 23 14.76 15.70 -51.78
CA TYR A 23 15.53 16.71 -52.52
C TYR A 23 14.77 18.02 -52.77
N LEU A 24 13.48 18.09 -52.38
CA LEU A 24 12.76 19.36 -52.36
C LEU A 24 13.37 20.30 -51.30
N PRO A 25 13.40 21.61 -51.57
CA PRO A 25 13.66 22.63 -50.55
C PRO A 25 12.81 22.38 -49.30
N GLU A 26 13.34 22.65 -48.11
CA GLU A 26 12.68 22.27 -46.84
C GLU A 26 11.24 22.77 -46.74
N ASN A 27 10.97 23.98 -47.21
CA ASN A 27 9.65 24.60 -47.22
C ASN A 27 8.63 23.93 -48.18
N LEU A 28 9.08 23.07 -49.09
CA LEU A 28 8.25 22.35 -50.07
C LEU A 28 8.19 20.84 -49.80
N ARG A 29 8.92 20.35 -48.79
CA ARG A 29 8.94 18.93 -48.47
C ARG A 29 7.62 18.54 -47.77
N PRO A 30 6.89 17.54 -48.26
CA PRO A 30 5.68 17.06 -47.59
C PRO A 30 6.02 16.55 -46.18
N MET A 31 5.29 17.02 -45.17
CA MET A 31 5.37 16.50 -43.83
C MET A 31 4.37 15.35 -43.65
N LEU A 32 4.75 14.37 -42.82
CA LEU A 32 3.81 13.33 -42.41
C LEU A 32 2.66 13.99 -41.64
N PHE A 33 1.42 13.58 -41.91
CA PHE A 33 0.24 14.09 -41.23
C PHE A 33 0.35 13.94 -39.70
N SER A 34 0.95 12.85 -39.23
CA SER A 34 1.25 12.63 -37.80
C SER A 34 2.21 13.63 -37.16
N ASN A 35 2.99 14.37 -37.95
CA ASN A 35 3.98 15.33 -37.44
C ASN A 35 3.39 16.74 -37.28
N ILE A 36 2.19 16.97 -37.82
CA ILE A 36 1.53 18.29 -37.76
C ILE A 36 0.28 18.27 -36.88
N VAL A 37 -0.30 17.11 -36.61
CA VAL A 37 -1.50 16.97 -35.79
C VAL A 37 -1.16 16.42 -34.41
N GLU A 38 -1.82 16.97 -33.40
CA GLU A 38 -1.77 16.47 -32.03
C GLU A 38 -2.97 15.58 -31.77
N GLU A 39 -2.81 14.56 -30.92
CA GLU A 39 -3.89 13.69 -30.48
C GLU A 39 -4.34 14.13 -29.09
N GLN A 40 -5.63 14.46 -28.95
CA GLN A 40 -6.21 14.92 -27.68
C GLN A 40 -7.43 14.08 -27.30
N LEU A 41 -7.64 13.93 -25.99
CA LEU A 41 -8.80 13.26 -25.44
C LEU A 41 -10.07 14.08 -25.73
N GLU A 42 -11.10 13.44 -26.27
CA GLU A 42 -12.40 14.08 -26.48
C GLU A 42 -13.20 14.10 -25.16
N GLU A 43 -12.92 15.09 -24.31
CA GLU A 43 -13.48 15.20 -22.95
C GLU A 43 -15.01 15.15 -22.90
N SER A 44 -15.70 15.74 -23.89
CA SER A 44 -17.17 15.73 -23.99
C SER A 44 -17.78 14.33 -24.15
N SER A 45 -16.99 13.36 -24.59
CA SER A 45 -17.42 11.97 -24.81
C SER A 45 -16.94 11.01 -23.71
N LEU A 46 -16.10 11.50 -22.79
CA LEU A 46 -15.44 10.68 -21.78
C LEU A 46 -16.45 10.19 -20.75
N LYS A 47 -16.63 8.87 -20.68
CA LYS A 47 -17.46 8.22 -19.67
C LYS A 47 -16.60 7.40 -18.75
N LEU A 48 -16.69 7.68 -17.44
CA LEU A 48 -16.02 6.89 -16.41
C LEU A 48 -16.65 5.49 -16.32
N CYS A 49 -15.84 4.52 -15.88
CA CYS A 49 -16.29 3.17 -15.62
C CYS A 49 -17.49 3.12 -14.66
N ILE A 50 -18.47 2.25 -14.93
CA ILE A 50 -19.66 2.05 -14.09
C ILE A 50 -19.34 1.68 -12.63
N TYR A 51 -18.20 1.03 -12.39
CA TYR A 51 -17.77 0.61 -11.06
C TYR A 51 -17.04 1.72 -10.30
N GLN A 52 -16.57 2.78 -10.97
CA GLN A 52 -15.88 3.93 -10.35
C GLN A 52 -14.80 3.50 -9.34
N GLU A 53 -14.96 3.85 -8.07
CA GLU A 53 -14.05 3.52 -6.96
C GLU A 53 -14.04 2.02 -6.59
N HIS A 54 -15.02 1.24 -7.06
CA HIS A 54 -15.09 -0.21 -6.87
C HIS A 54 -14.54 -1.01 -8.07
N CYS A 55 -13.92 -0.34 -9.05
CA CYS A 55 -13.36 -1.02 -10.20
C CYS A 55 -12.10 -1.82 -9.80
N GLU A 56 -12.24 -3.14 -9.67
CA GLU A 56 -11.15 -4.04 -9.23
C GLU A 56 -9.90 -3.90 -10.11
N PHE A 57 -10.05 -3.82 -11.43
CA PHE A 57 -8.90 -3.66 -12.33
C PHE A 57 -8.09 -2.37 -12.06
N ARG A 58 -8.79 -1.24 -11.87
CA ARG A 58 -8.16 0.03 -11.50
C ARG A 58 -7.51 -0.06 -10.13
N ASN A 59 -8.19 -0.68 -9.17
CA ASN A 59 -7.73 -0.74 -7.79
C ASN A 59 -6.52 -1.65 -7.64
N ASN A 60 -6.49 -2.80 -8.32
CA ASN A 60 -5.33 -3.70 -8.35
C ASN A 60 -4.11 -3.00 -8.94
N LEU A 61 -4.26 -2.25 -10.05
CA LEU A 61 -3.17 -1.46 -10.61
C LEU A 61 -2.71 -0.35 -9.68
N LYS A 62 -3.65 0.37 -9.05
CA LYS A 62 -3.31 1.41 -8.08
C LYS A 62 -2.55 0.82 -6.89
N GLU A 63 -3.07 -0.23 -6.27
CA GLU A 63 -2.45 -0.97 -5.17
C GLU A 63 -1.04 -1.43 -5.54
N LEU A 64 -0.87 -2.01 -6.73
CA LEU A 64 0.43 -2.44 -7.24
C LEU A 64 1.39 -1.27 -7.37
N LEU A 65 1.00 -0.18 -8.03
CA LEU A 65 1.88 0.97 -8.31
C LEU A 65 2.28 1.75 -7.05
N VAL A 66 1.40 1.81 -6.04
CA VAL A 66 1.70 2.45 -4.75
C VAL A 66 2.40 1.50 -3.77
N SER A 67 2.39 0.19 -4.05
CA SER A 67 2.99 -0.80 -3.17
C SER A 67 4.50 -0.62 -3.02
N LEU A 68 4.98 -0.96 -1.83
CA LEU A 68 6.41 -0.93 -1.58
C LEU A 68 7.15 -2.00 -2.38
N GLU A 69 6.53 -3.17 -2.57
CA GLU A 69 7.08 -4.27 -3.34
C GLU A 69 7.39 -3.82 -4.78
N PHE A 70 6.52 -3.00 -5.37
CA PHE A 70 6.75 -2.41 -6.68
C PHE A 70 7.93 -1.41 -6.68
N GLN A 71 8.00 -0.51 -5.69
CA GLN A 71 9.13 0.42 -5.55
C GLN A 71 10.46 -0.33 -5.37
N ASN A 72 10.46 -1.34 -4.51
CA ASN A 72 11.62 -2.21 -4.27
C ASN A 72 12.02 -2.96 -5.54
N ALA A 73 11.05 -3.40 -6.35
CA ALA A 73 11.32 -4.03 -7.63
C ALA A 73 11.99 -3.06 -8.61
N LEU A 74 11.54 -1.79 -8.69
CA LEU A 74 12.19 -0.78 -9.53
C LEU A 74 13.65 -0.55 -9.12
N ILE A 75 13.91 -0.42 -7.81
CA ILE A 75 15.27 -0.28 -7.27
C ILE A 75 16.11 -1.51 -7.58
N ALA A 76 15.55 -2.71 -7.37
CA ALA A 76 16.23 -3.97 -7.66
C ALA A 76 16.57 -4.11 -9.14
N LEU A 77 15.66 -3.71 -10.04
CA LEU A 77 15.92 -3.71 -11.49
C LEU A 77 17.02 -2.73 -11.86
N LEU A 78 17.01 -1.51 -11.32
CA LEU A 78 18.04 -0.49 -11.54
C LEU A 78 19.42 -0.97 -11.08
N LYS A 79 19.51 -1.59 -9.89
CA LYS A 79 20.76 -2.16 -9.37
C LYS A 79 21.22 -3.37 -10.17
N TRP A 80 20.30 -4.26 -10.54
CA TRP A 80 20.62 -5.47 -11.28
C TRP A 80 21.13 -5.19 -12.69
N GLN A 81 20.59 -4.16 -13.35
CA GLN A 81 21.08 -3.77 -14.68
C GLN A 81 22.48 -3.13 -14.62
N SER A 82 22.84 -2.47 -13.51
CA SER A 82 24.16 -1.86 -13.28
C SER A 82 25.05 -2.83 -12.49
N LYS A 83 25.89 -3.62 -13.16
CA LYS A 83 26.77 -4.62 -12.52
C LYS A 83 27.91 -4.06 -11.62
N THR A 84 27.73 -2.93 -10.93
CA THR A 84 28.78 -2.24 -10.15
C THR A 84 28.23 -1.65 -8.85
N GLU A 85 28.98 -1.85 -7.77
CA GLU A 85 28.68 -1.54 -6.36
C GLU A 85 28.55 -0.04 -6.00
N GLU A 86 28.43 0.86 -6.98
CA GLU A 86 28.32 2.30 -6.73
C GLU A 86 26.88 2.81 -6.96
N ILE A 87 25.94 2.35 -6.13
CA ILE A 87 24.64 3.04 -5.98
C ILE A 87 24.30 3.14 -4.48
N GLU A 88 25.23 3.66 -3.70
CA GLU A 88 24.94 4.21 -2.38
C GLU A 88 24.46 5.65 -2.58
N GLY A 89 23.14 5.85 -2.64
CA GLY A 89 22.53 7.18 -2.76
C GLY A 89 21.19 7.28 -3.50
N MET A 90 20.71 6.23 -4.17
CA MET A 90 19.44 6.25 -4.92
C MET A 90 18.28 5.58 -4.18
N ASN A 91 18.00 5.96 -2.94
CA ASN A 91 17.00 5.26 -2.12
C ASN A 91 15.77 6.08 -1.71
N ASP A 92 15.63 7.35 -2.12
CA ASP A 92 14.36 8.09 -1.92
C ASP A 92 14.00 8.93 -3.16
N GLY A 93 12.73 8.89 -3.56
CA GLY A 93 12.13 9.82 -4.53
C GLY A 93 12.28 9.49 -6.02
N LEU A 94 12.78 8.32 -6.41
CA LEU A 94 12.95 7.94 -7.83
C LEU A 94 11.63 7.82 -8.59
N PHE A 95 10.59 7.36 -7.91
CA PHE A 95 9.25 7.19 -8.46
C PHE A 95 8.25 7.59 -7.36
N SER A 96 7.54 8.70 -7.57
CA SER A 96 6.44 9.09 -6.69
C SER A 96 5.13 8.59 -7.30
N PRO A 97 4.40 7.67 -6.63
CA PRO A 97 3.11 7.19 -7.13
C PRO A 97 2.09 8.32 -7.31
N ASP A 98 2.22 9.42 -6.56
CA ASP A 98 1.33 10.59 -6.64
C ASP A 98 1.46 11.36 -7.97
N GLN A 99 2.52 11.10 -8.74
CA GLN A 99 2.70 11.65 -10.09
C GLN A 99 1.90 10.88 -11.14
N LEU A 100 1.30 9.73 -10.81
CA LEU A 100 0.60 8.88 -11.76
C LEU A 100 -0.83 8.58 -11.28
N GLU A 101 -1.82 9.05 -12.03
CA GLU A 101 -3.22 8.79 -11.74
C GLU A 101 -3.81 7.84 -12.79
N VAL A 102 -4.30 6.69 -12.33
CA VAL A 102 -5.00 5.73 -13.19
C VAL A 102 -6.51 5.99 -13.17
N VAL A 103 -7.05 6.28 -14.36
CA VAL A 103 -8.48 6.54 -14.59
C VAL A 103 -9.06 5.43 -15.46
N CYS A 104 -10.16 4.83 -15.00
CA CYS A 104 -10.85 3.76 -15.72
C CYS A 104 -12.12 4.32 -16.38
N CYS A 105 -12.28 4.08 -17.68
CA CYS A 105 -13.31 4.67 -18.54
C CYS A 105 -14.11 3.58 -19.26
N GLU A 106 -15.39 3.77 -19.51
CA GLU A 106 -16.15 2.87 -20.41
C GLU A 106 -15.59 2.90 -21.83
N LYS A 107 -15.21 4.09 -22.31
CA LYS A 107 -14.72 4.33 -23.66
C LYS A 107 -13.78 5.53 -23.68
N ILE A 108 -12.68 5.41 -24.43
CA ILE A 108 -11.73 6.49 -24.68
C ILE A 108 -11.81 6.86 -26.16
N CYS A 109 -12.30 8.06 -26.44
CA CYS A 109 -12.30 8.64 -27.78
C CYS A 109 -11.22 9.72 -27.87
N ILE A 110 -10.46 9.70 -28.96
CA ILE A 110 -9.39 10.64 -29.23
C ILE A 110 -9.66 11.32 -30.57
N VAL A 111 -9.38 12.61 -30.62
CA VAL A 111 -9.57 13.50 -31.76
C VAL A 111 -8.23 14.11 -32.15
N LYS A 112 -8.06 14.39 -33.45
CA LYS A 112 -6.84 15.07 -33.94
C LYS A 112 -7.05 16.58 -33.98
N VAL A 113 -6.07 17.32 -33.51
CA VAL A 113 -6.07 18.78 -33.45
C VAL A 113 -4.93 19.32 -34.31
N TYR A 114 -5.23 20.32 -35.14
CA TYR A 114 -4.25 21.05 -35.94
C TYR A 114 -4.46 22.55 -35.74
N ASN A 115 -3.40 23.29 -35.36
CA ASN A 115 -3.48 24.72 -35.07
C ASN A 115 -4.65 25.09 -34.13
N LEU A 116 -4.82 24.33 -33.04
CA LEU A 116 -5.90 24.50 -32.06
C LEU A 116 -7.33 24.27 -32.61
N GLN A 117 -7.47 23.73 -33.83
CA GLN A 117 -8.75 23.34 -34.41
C GLN A 117 -8.92 21.82 -34.43
N LEU A 118 -10.07 21.37 -33.96
CA LEU A 118 -10.49 19.98 -34.03
C LEU A 118 -10.72 19.56 -35.48
N LEU A 119 -10.12 18.46 -35.90
CA LEU A 119 -10.34 17.89 -37.21
C LEU A 119 -11.55 16.95 -37.18
N GLU A 120 -12.66 17.39 -37.76
CA GLU A 120 -13.88 16.57 -37.87
C GLU A 120 -13.62 15.23 -38.58
N GLY A 121 -14.28 14.17 -38.12
CA GLY A 121 -14.14 12.82 -38.68
C GLY A 121 -12.84 12.08 -38.32
N THR A 122 -11.98 12.66 -37.46
CA THR A 122 -10.74 12.02 -36.99
C THR A 122 -10.88 11.22 -35.67
N GLN A 123 -12.11 11.12 -35.15
CA GLN A 123 -12.42 10.38 -33.92
C GLN A 123 -11.95 8.93 -34.03
N CYS A 124 -11.16 8.50 -33.04
CA CYS A 124 -10.71 7.11 -32.95
C CYS A 124 -10.85 6.60 -31.51
N VAL A 125 -11.17 5.32 -31.37
CA VAL A 125 -11.28 4.67 -30.05
C VAL A 125 -9.93 4.06 -29.70
N LYS A 126 -9.44 4.32 -28.49
CA LYS A 126 -8.21 3.71 -27.97
C LYS A 126 -8.47 2.92 -26.70
N THR A 127 -7.56 2.00 -26.39
CA THR A 127 -7.58 1.17 -25.17
C THR A 127 -6.90 1.88 -24.00
N VAL A 128 -5.89 2.70 -24.30
CA VAL A 128 -5.12 3.48 -23.33
C VAL A 128 -4.74 4.83 -23.92
N HIS A 129 -4.77 5.87 -23.10
CA HIS A 129 -4.30 7.21 -23.44
C HIS A 129 -3.59 7.82 -22.24
N VAL A 130 -2.55 8.60 -22.50
CA VAL A 130 -1.76 9.30 -21.48
C VAL A 130 -1.91 10.78 -21.74
N ALA A 131 -2.20 11.54 -20.69
CA ALA A 131 -2.19 12.99 -20.70
C ALA A 131 -1.32 13.51 -19.56
N THR A 132 -0.43 14.45 -19.86
CA THR A 132 0.29 15.22 -18.85
C THR A 132 -0.56 16.42 -18.46
N MET A 133 -0.85 16.53 -17.17
CA MET A 133 -1.67 17.60 -16.58
C MET A 133 -0.82 18.84 -16.30
N PRO A 134 -1.44 20.02 -16.09
CA PRO A 134 -0.72 21.25 -15.78
C PRO A 134 0.10 21.23 -14.48
N ASP A 135 -0.19 20.29 -13.57
CA ASP A 135 0.53 20.08 -12.30
C ASP A 135 1.65 19.04 -12.42
N ASP A 136 2.13 18.77 -13.64
CA ASP A 136 3.13 17.75 -13.99
C ASP A 136 2.71 16.30 -13.64
N LYS A 137 1.45 16.07 -13.25
CA LYS A 137 0.94 14.71 -13.06
C LYS A 137 0.59 14.06 -14.37
N THR A 138 0.87 12.77 -14.45
CA THR A 138 0.53 11.92 -15.59
C THR A 138 -0.79 11.21 -15.31
N LYS A 139 -1.83 11.51 -16.09
CA LYS A 139 -3.08 10.76 -16.09
C LYS A 139 -3.06 9.68 -17.15
N ILE A 140 -3.34 8.46 -16.74
CA ILE A 140 -3.43 7.30 -17.62
C ILE A 140 -4.88 6.83 -17.66
N TYR A 141 -5.52 7.08 -18.79
CA TYR A 141 -6.88 6.66 -19.08
C TYR A 141 -6.85 5.23 -19.65
N LEU A 142 -7.62 4.33 -19.05
CA LEU A 142 -7.74 2.92 -19.43
C LEU A 142 -9.19 2.59 -19.76
N THR A 143 -9.46 1.90 -20.87
CA THR A 143 -10.80 1.36 -21.11
C THR A 143 -11.07 0.18 -20.18
N HIS A 144 -12.17 0.25 -19.44
CA HIS A 144 -12.71 -0.83 -18.64
C HIS A 144 -13.06 -2.00 -19.55
N GLN A 145 -12.58 -3.18 -19.20
CA GLN A 145 -12.99 -4.43 -19.82
C GLN A 145 -13.22 -5.46 -18.72
N GLU A 146 -14.46 -5.97 -18.61
CA GLU A 146 -14.81 -7.03 -17.66
C GLU A 146 -13.94 -8.28 -17.86
N ASN A 147 -13.60 -8.59 -19.11
CA ASN A 147 -12.59 -9.56 -19.49
C ASN A 147 -11.58 -8.89 -20.43
N MET A 148 -10.43 -8.51 -19.87
CA MET A 148 -9.32 -7.95 -20.64
C MET A 148 -8.81 -8.97 -21.64
N GLY A 149 -8.89 -8.64 -22.93
CA GLY A 149 -8.23 -9.42 -23.97
C GLY A 149 -6.70 -9.35 -23.84
N LEU A 150 -6.01 -10.43 -24.22
CA LEU A 150 -4.54 -10.51 -24.11
C LEU A 150 -3.83 -9.35 -24.82
N LEU A 151 -4.33 -8.95 -25.99
CA LEU A 151 -3.75 -7.87 -26.78
C LEU A 151 -3.95 -6.51 -26.10
N GLU A 152 -5.13 -6.27 -25.54
CA GLU A 152 -5.47 -5.07 -24.80
C GLU A 152 -4.63 -4.94 -23.53
N GLY A 153 -4.44 -6.04 -22.79
CA GLY A 153 -3.55 -6.07 -21.64
C GLY A 153 -2.11 -5.72 -22.00
N VAL A 154 -1.55 -6.36 -23.02
CA VAL A 154 -0.19 -6.04 -23.50
C VAL A 154 -0.05 -4.55 -23.84
N ARG A 155 -1.05 -3.95 -24.50
CA ARG A 155 -1.03 -2.51 -24.82
C ARG A 155 -1.05 -1.64 -23.57
N ILE A 156 -1.93 -1.94 -22.61
CA ILE A 156 -2.05 -1.19 -21.36
C ILE A 156 -0.76 -1.24 -20.57
N PHE A 157 -0.25 -2.44 -20.31
CA PHE A 157 0.98 -2.62 -19.54
C PHE A 157 2.17 -1.98 -20.28
N SER A 158 2.18 -2.00 -21.62
CA SER A 158 3.26 -1.40 -22.42
C SER A 158 3.34 0.10 -22.24
N VAL A 159 2.19 0.76 -22.20
CA VAL A 159 2.13 2.20 -21.99
C VAL A 159 2.45 2.52 -20.53
N LEU A 160 1.91 1.77 -19.56
CA LEU A 160 2.24 1.95 -18.14
C LEU A 160 3.74 1.81 -17.87
N GLY A 161 4.39 0.77 -18.41
CA GLY A 161 5.82 0.57 -18.25
C GLY A 161 6.65 1.71 -18.86
N GLN A 162 6.22 2.26 -20.00
CA GLN A 162 6.86 3.43 -20.61
C GLN A 162 6.73 4.68 -19.74
N GLU A 163 5.54 4.96 -19.20
CA GLU A 163 5.32 6.11 -18.31
C GLU A 163 6.10 5.96 -16.99
N VAL A 164 6.13 4.76 -16.41
CA VAL A 164 6.97 4.49 -15.22
C VAL A 164 8.44 4.74 -15.53
N ASN A 165 8.94 4.28 -16.69
CA ASN A 165 10.34 4.52 -17.06
C ASN A 165 10.64 6.02 -17.32
N LYS A 166 9.69 6.76 -17.89
CA LYS A 166 9.82 8.23 -18.05
C LYS A 166 9.92 8.92 -16.69
N LEU A 167 9.09 8.54 -15.71
CA LEU A 167 9.16 9.05 -14.34
C LEU A 167 10.50 8.72 -13.67
N LEU A 168 11.11 7.58 -14.02
CA LEU A 168 12.47 7.23 -13.59
C LEU A 168 13.58 7.96 -14.36
N GLY A 169 13.26 8.85 -15.30
CA GLY A 169 14.22 9.56 -16.15
C GLY A 169 14.86 8.67 -17.22
N GLU A 170 14.08 7.75 -17.79
CA GLU A 170 14.48 6.80 -18.85
C GLU A 170 15.69 5.91 -18.49
N ARG A 171 15.82 5.57 -17.21
CA ARG A 171 16.98 4.82 -16.70
C ARG A 171 16.92 3.32 -16.95
N LEU A 172 15.74 2.73 -17.15
CA LEU A 172 15.61 1.28 -17.37
C LEU A 172 15.96 0.90 -18.80
N ASN A 173 16.84 -0.09 -18.96
CA ASN A 173 17.17 -0.65 -20.27
C ASN A 173 16.08 -1.62 -20.79
N GLN A 174 16.21 -2.08 -22.04
CA GLN A 174 15.21 -2.96 -22.67
C GLN A 174 14.95 -4.28 -21.91
N LYS A 175 15.98 -4.84 -21.24
CA LYS A 175 15.83 -6.09 -20.48
C LYS A 175 15.07 -5.85 -19.17
N ALA A 176 15.44 -4.79 -18.43
CA ALA A 176 14.74 -4.38 -17.22
C ALA A 176 13.29 -3.95 -17.51
N MET A 177 13.07 -3.27 -18.64
CA MET A 177 11.73 -2.96 -19.15
C MET A 177 10.89 -4.22 -19.38
N GLY A 178 11.47 -5.27 -19.96
CA GLY A 178 10.77 -6.55 -20.13
C GLY A 178 10.29 -7.17 -18.80
N ILE A 179 11.08 -7.03 -17.74
CA ILE A 179 10.73 -7.53 -16.40
C ILE A 179 9.68 -6.63 -15.74
N LEU A 180 9.84 -5.29 -15.84
CA LEU A 180 8.83 -4.33 -15.36
C LEU A 180 7.45 -4.59 -15.98
N MET A 181 7.43 -4.89 -17.27
CA MET A 181 6.23 -5.25 -18.00
C MET A 181 5.53 -6.47 -17.42
N GLU A 182 6.30 -7.50 -17.02
CA GLU A 182 5.76 -8.70 -16.38
C GLU A 182 5.27 -8.42 -14.95
N ILE A 183 5.99 -7.56 -14.20
CA ILE A 183 5.58 -7.09 -12.87
C ILE A 183 4.22 -6.39 -12.93
N LEU A 184 3.98 -5.54 -13.93
CA LEU A 184 2.71 -4.81 -14.09
C LEU A 184 1.51 -5.74 -14.38
N VAL A 185 1.74 -7.00 -14.78
CA VAL A 185 0.68 -8.01 -14.99
C VAL A 185 0.24 -8.66 -13.67
N CYS A 186 1.06 -8.56 -12.62
CA CYS A 186 0.76 -9.14 -11.31
C CYS A 186 -0.60 -8.66 -10.80
N GLN A 187 -1.40 -9.60 -10.28
CA GLN A 187 -2.71 -9.30 -9.69
C GLN A 187 -2.60 -8.64 -8.30
N GLY A 188 -1.38 -8.54 -7.77
CA GLY A 188 -1.08 -7.83 -6.54
C GLY A 188 0.42 -7.86 -6.19
N PRO A 189 0.82 -7.13 -5.14
CA PRO A 189 2.23 -6.93 -4.79
C PRO A 189 2.98 -8.23 -4.43
N LYS A 190 2.30 -9.22 -3.83
CA LYS A 190 2.89 -10.50 -3.40
C LYS A 190 3.52 -11.30 -4.55
N SER A 191 2.98 -11.19 -5.76
CA SER A 191 3.45 -11.95 -6.93
C SER A 191 4.73 -11.37 -7.56
N ILE A 192 5.10 -10.14 -7.21
CA ILE A 192 6.28 -9.45 -7.75
C ILE A 192 7.57 -10.22 -7.43
N ALA A 193 7.67 -10.78 -6.22
CA ALA A 193 8.84 -11.54 -5.79
C ALA A 193 9.12 -12.74 -6.71
N ALA A 194 8.07 -13.49 -7.07
CA ALA A 194 8.20 -14.64 -7.98
C ALA A 194 8.69 -14.24 -9.38
N VAL A 195 8.24 -13.08 -9.89
CA VAL A 195 8.71 -12.56 -11.19
C VAL A 195 10.21 -12.22 -11.11
N LEU A 196 10.64 -11.52 -10.07
CA LEU A 196 12.04 -11.15 -9.90
C LEU A 196 12.94 -12.39 -9.73
N ASP A 197 12.50 -13.39 -8.96
CA ASP A 197 13.20 -14.65 -8.76
C ASP A 197 13.36 -15.41 -10.09
N ASN A 198 12.30 -15.50 -10.91
CA ASN A 198 12.34 -16.14 -12.23
C ASN A 198 13.38 -15.51 -13.17
N HIS A 199 13.61 -14.20 -13.04
CA HIS A 199 14.60 -13.46 -13.84
C HIS A 199 15.98 -13.34 -13.16
N ASN A 200 16.17 -13.98 -12.00
CA ASN A 200 17.38 -13.92 -11.17
C ASN A 200 17.77 -12.47 -10.81
N VAL A 201 16.77 -11.65 -10.44
CA VAL A 201 16.97 -10.28 -9.97
C VAL A 201 16.97 -10.28 -8.43
N PRO A 202 18.10 -9.97 -7.76
CA PRO A 202 18.16 -9.98 -6.30
C PRO A 202 17.28 -8.90 -5.69
N LEU A 203 16.25 -9.33 -4.96
CA LEU A 203 15.44 -8.45 -4.11
C LEU A 203 16.29 -7.94 -2.95
N HIS A 204 16.71 -6.68 -3.05
CA HIS A 204 17.26 -5.97 -1.90
C HIS A 204 16.05 -5.52 -1.06
N GLN A 205 15.70 -6.30 -0.04
CA GLN A 205 14.61 -5.93 0.87
C GLN A 205 14.98 -4.65 1.64
N GLN A 206 14.62 -3.50 1.09
CA GLN A 206 14.32 -2.33 1.90
C GLN A 206 12.94 -2.54 2.47
N ALA A 207 12.91 -3.11 3.66
CA ALA A 207 11.69 -3.42 4.32
C ALA A 207 11.07 -2.09 4.80
N ASN A 208 9.81 -1.86 4.45
CA ASN A 208 8.88 -1.01 5.18
C ASN A 208 7.63 -1.87 5.33
N LEU A 209 7.10 -1.92 6.55
CA LEU A 209 5.97 -2.79 6.87
C LEU A 209 4.68 -2.16 6.39
N ASN A 210 3.72 -2.99 5.98
CA ASN A 210 2.34 -2.54 5.93
C ASN A 210 1.85 -2.28 7.36
N ALA A 211 0.97 -1.29 7.55
CA ALA A 211 0.38 -1.02 8.87
C ALA A 211 -0.33 -2.25 9.47
N TYR A 212 -0.77 -3.19 8.62
CA TYR A 212 -1.37 -4.47 9.00
C TYR A 212 -0.38 -5.51 9.56
N ASP A 213 0.94 -5.30 9.38
CA ASP A 213 2.01 -6.17 9.91
C ASP A 213 2.55 -5.69 11.28
N LEU A 214 2.06 -4.53 11.76
CA LEU A 214 2.44 -3.94 13.03
C LEU A 214 1.51 -4.42 14.16
N PRO A 215 1.85 -4.20 15.43
CA PRO A 215 0.92 -4.45 16.54
C PRO A 215 -0.44 -3.75 16.33
N PRO A 216 -1.56 -4.34 16.77
CA PRO A 216 -2.86 -3.74 16.55
C PRO A 216 -3.03 -2.45 17.38
N PRO A 217 -3.78 -1.45 16.87
CA PRO A 217 -4.14 -0.27 17.64
C PRO A 217 -4.87 -0.62 18.95
N GLY A 218 -4.57 0.12 20.01
CA GLY A 218 -5.10 -0.07 21.37
C GLY A 218 -4.25 -0.97 22.27
N GLU A 219 -3.21 -1.64 21.74
CA GLU A 219 -2.25 -2.37 22.58
C GLU A 219 -1.15 -1.45 23.13
N ASP A 220 -0.61 -1.82 24.29
CA ASP A 220 0.50 -1.14 24.95
C ASP A 220 1.76 -1.16 24.08
N ILE A 221 2.38 0.01 23.93
CA ILE A 221 3.75 0.11 23.41
C ILE A 221 4.69 -0.34 24.52
N PRO A 222 5.48 -1.41 24.33
CA PRO A 222 6.46 -1.82 25.31
C PRO A 222 7.43 -0.68 25.62
N GLU A 223 7.78 -0.51 26.90
CA GLU A 223 8.65 0.57 27.36
C GLU A 223 10.03 0.60 26.65
N GLU A 224 10.48 -0.56 26.17
CA GLU A 224 11.68 -0.74 25.36
C GLU A 224 11.60 -0.09 23.98
N TRP A 225 10.44 0.40 23.53
CA TRP A 225 10.25 1.14 22.29
C TRP A 225 10.02 2.63 22.49
N TYR A 226 9.95 3.13 23.73
CA TYR A 226 9.70 4.56 23.98
C TYR A 226 10.77 5.45 23.35
N ASP A 227 12.02 4.97 23.28
CA ASP A 227 13.08 5.73 22.62
C ASP A 227 12.91 5.84 21.09
N SER A 228 12.13 4.94 20.49
CA SER A 228 11.80 4.97 19.06
C SER A 228 10.65 5.94 18.73
N LEU A 229 9.96 6.51 19.72
CA LEU A 229 8.97 7.56 19.49
C LEU A 229 9.70 8.87 19.17
N ASP A 230 9.26 9.50 18.08
CA ASP A 230 9.78 10.79 17.65
C ASP A 230 9.10 11.92 18.43
N MET A 231 9.94 12.72 19.08
CA MET A 231 9.54 13.82 19.94
C MET A 231 9.31 15.12 19.18
N SER A 232 9.57 15.18 17.87
CA SER A 232 9.35 16.38 17.09
C SER A 232 7.89 16.84 17.16
N ILE A 233 7.68 18.13 17.41
CA ILE A 233 6.34 18.75 17.46
C ILE A 233 5.89 19.30 16.10
N LEU A 234 6.73 19.19 15.08
CA LEU A 234 6.46 19.70 13.73
C LEU A 234 5.82 18.66 12.80
N HIS A 235 5.46 17.51 13.36
CA HIS A 235 4.85 16.43 12.60
C HIS A 235 3.45 16.79 12.14
N THR A 236 3.18 16.48 10.87
CA THR A 236 1.85 16.51 10.28
C THR A 236 1.33 15.09 10.18
N PHE A 237 0.19 14.84 10.79
CA PHE A 237 -0.47 13.53 10.72
C PHE A 237 -1.43 13.49 9.55
N VAL A 238 -1.49 12.35 8.87
CA VAL A 238 -2.45 12.06 7.81
C VAL A 238 -3.27 10.81 8.16
N LYS A 239 -4.46 10.71 7.58
CA LYS A 239 -5.30 9.51 7.71
C LYS A 239 -4.52 8.26 7.27
N GLY A 240 -4.52 7.25 8.13
CA GLY A 240 -3.80 5.98 7.95
C GLY A 240 -2.45 5.91 8.65
N ASP A 241 -1.95 7.01 9.23
CA ASP A 241 -0.67 7.00 9.95
C ASP A 241 -0.70 6.09 11.18
N TYR A 242 0.31 5.22 11.28
CA TYR A 242 0.55 4.38 12.46
C TYR A 242 1.45 5.12 13.45
N VAL A 243 0.93 5.38 14.65
CA VAL A 243 1.51 6.28 15.64
C VAL A 243 1.44 5.69 17.05
N GLY A 244 2.23 6.23 17.96
CA GLY A 244 2.03 6.07 19.39
C GLY A 244 1.12 7.17 19.94
N TYR A 245 0.10 6.79 20.71
CA TYR A 245 -0.78 7.68 21.45
C TYR A 245 -0.39 7.71 22.92
N LEU A 246 -0.15 8.90 23.49
CA LEU A 246 0.12 9.08 24.91
C LEU A 246 -1.19 9.18 25.70
N ASP A 247 -1.48 8.15 26.51
CA ASP A 247 -2.63 8.16 27.42
C ASP A 247 -2.35 9.08 28.62
N SER A 248 -2.88 10.30 28.53
CA SER A 248 -2.74 11.33 29.56
C SER A 248 -3.52 11.04 30.85
N SER A 249 -4.33 9.98 30.91
CA SER A 249 -5.06 9.57 32.12
C SER A 249 -4.16 8.84 33.13
N GLN A 250 -3.02 8.32 32.68
CA GLN A 250 -2.08 7.56 33.51
C GLN A 250 -1.12 8.48 34.29
N THR A 251 -0.69 8.02 35.47
CA THR A 251 0.27 8.75 36.31
C THR A 251 1.73 8.62 35.84
N LYS A 252 2.00 7.67 34.95
CA LYS A 252 3.30 7.40 34.32
C LYS A 252 3.15 7.44 32.81
N GLU A 253 4.26 7.60 32.10
CA GLU A 253 4.28 7.51 30.64
C GLU A 253 3.71 6.18 30.15
N HIS A 254 2.58 6.24 29.47
CA HIS A 254 1.89 5.10 28.92
C HIS A 254 1.50 5.41 27.48
N TYR A 255 2.11 4.70 26.53
CA TYR A 255 1.82 4.87 25.12
C TYR A 255 1.11 3.65 24.56
N LEU A 256 0.10 3.87 23.73
CA LEU A 256 -0.66 2.85 23.01
C LEU A 256 -0.36 2.94 21.52
N TYR A 257 -0.38 1.81 20.82
CA TYR A 257 -0.39 1.84 19.36
C TYR A 257 -1.70 2.44 18.86
N ALA A 258 -1.66 3.28 17.84
CA ALA A 258 -2.84 3.93 17.28
C ALA A 258 -2.71 4.12 15.76
N VAL A 259 -3.86 4.28 15.10
CA VAL A 259 -3.93 4.65 13.69
C VAL A 259 -4.80 5.89 13.56
N VAL A 260 -4.31 6.88 12.82
CA VAL A 260 -5.06 8.12 12.56
C VAL A 260 -6.21 7.81 11.61
N LEU A 261 -7.45 7.85 12.10
CA LEU A 261 -8.64 7.54 11.29
C LEU A 261 -9.09 8.72 10.43
N GLU A 262 -8.95 9.92 10.97
CA GLU A 262 -9.35 11.18 10.36
C GLU A 262 -8.55 12.32 11.00
N VAL A 263 -8.29 13.37 10.23
CA VAL A 263 -7.66 14.61 10.71
C VAL A 263 -8.72 15.68 10.69
N LEU A 264 -9.14 16.13 11.86
CA LEU A 264 -10.28 17.05 12.00
C LEU A 264 -9.83 18.51 11.92
N GLU A 265 -10.40 19.26 10.99
CA GLU A 265 -10.33 20.73 10.99
C GLU A 265 -11.46 21.30 11.86
N SER A 266 -11.34 21.11 13.18
CA SER A 266 -12.24 21.63 14.24
C SER A 266 -13.74 21.25 14.18
N GLN A 267 -14.15 20.48 15.20
CA GLN A 267 -15.49 20.11 15.67
C GLN A 267 -16.35 19.15 14.83
N LYS A 268 -16.48 17.89 15.32
CA LYS A 268 -17.75 17.27 15.76
C LYS A 268 -17.55 15.84 16.31
N ASN A 269 -18.13 15.59 17.49
CA ASN A 269 -18.13 14.30 18.18
C ASN A 269 -19.03 13.23 17.53
N GLY A 270 -18.60 11.96 17.66
CA GLY A 270 -19.50 10.87 18.04
C GLY A 270 -19.20 9.48 17.46
N GLY A 271 -18.30 8.72 18.10
CA GLY A 271 -18.08 7.30 17.81
C GLY A 271 -17.17 6.67 18.87
N ARG A 272 -16.89 5.36 18.79
CA ARG A 272 -16.00 4.59 19.70
C ARG A 272 -14.50 4.98 19.58
N GLU A 273 -14.26 6.18 19.08
CA GLU A 273 -13.02 6.75 18.58
C GLU A 273 -12.64 7.90 19.52
N GLU A 274 -11.37 7.96 19.94
CA GLU A 274 -10.89 8.96 20.88
C GLU A 274 -10.35 10.17 20.11
N GLU A 275 -10.99 11.33 20.27
CA GLU A 275 -10.51 12.59 19.71
C GLU A 275 -9.37 13.14 20.58
N VAL A 276 -8.16 13.20 20.01
CA VAL A 276 -6.94 13.59 20.72
C VAL A 276 -6.21 14.69 19.96
N THR A 277 -5.37 15.45 20.65
CA THR A 277 -4.60 16.51 19.99
C THR A 277 -3.37 15.92 19.30
N ALA A 278 -2.84 16.63 18.29
CA ALA A 278 -1.59 16.24 17.63
C ALA A 278 -0.40 16.12 18.61
N TYR A 279 -0.48 16.79 19.77
CA TYR A 279 0.56 16.74 20.79
C TYR A 279 0.57 15.43 21.60
N ASP A 280 -0.52 14.66 21.56
CA ASP A 280 -0.63 13.32 22.15
C ASP A 280 -0.17 12.20 21.20
N LEU A 281 0.08 12.51 19.93
CA LEU A 281 0.47 11.55 18.90
C LEU A 281 1.97 11.65 18.56
N TYR A 282 2.60 10.50 18.34
CA TYR A 282 4.04 10.35 18.11
C TYR A 282 4.30 9.39 16.93
N HIS A 283 5.05 9.84 15.93
CA HIS A 283 5.57 8.90 14.92
C HIS A 283 6.65 8.01 15.51
N PHE A 284 6.90 6.85 14.89
CA PHE A 284 8.08 6.05 15.16
C PHE A 284 9.23 6.50 14.26
N LYS A 285 10.39 6.83 14.84
CA LYS A 285 11.63 7.21 14.14
C LYS A 285 11.92 6.23 13.00
N ARG A 286 12.13 6.75 11.78
CA ARG A 286 12.41 5.96 10.57
C ARG A 286 13.90 6.03 10.25
N ASN A 287 14.45 5.05 9.53
CA ASN A 287 15.81 5.15 8.96
C ASN A 287 15.88 6.09 7.74
N LYS A 288 14.86 6.95 7.55
CA LYS A 288 14.71 7.82 6.37
C LYS A 288 15.03 9.26 6.77
N PRO A 289 15.44 10.11 5.81
CA PRO A 289 15.63 11.52 6.04
C PRO A 289 14.28 12.21 6.31
N ASP A 290 13.88 12.33 7.57
CA ASP A 290 12.96 13.41 7.92
C ASP A 290 13.75 14.73 7.91
N ILE A 291 13.16 15.80 7.37
CA ILE A 291 13.82 17.12 7.23
C ILE A 291 14.29 17.65 8.60
N ASN A 292 13.65 17.16 9.67
CA ASN A 292 13.93 17.54 11.04
C ASN A 292 14.96 16.63 11.75
N GLU A 293 15.20 15.40 11.25
CA GLU A 293 16.09 14.42 11.90
C GLU A 293 17.58 14.75 11.71
N TYR A 294 17.91 15.61 10.72
CA TYR A 294 19.26 16.11 10.46
C TYR A 294 19.53 17.53 10.93
N TRP A 295 18.83 18.02 11.98
CA TRP A 295 19.20 19.30 12.59
C TRP A 295 20.70 19.36 12.96
N HIS A 296 21.32 18.21 13.26
CA HIS A 296 22.74 18.08 13.58
C HIS A 296 23.68 18.28 12.37
N GLN A 297 23.18 18.16 11.14
CA GLN A 297 23.93 18.43 9.90
C GLN A 297 23.75 19.87 9.40
N ARG A 298 22.82 20.61 10.01
CA ARG A 298 22.48 21.99 9.64
C ARG A 298 23.25 22.98 10.51
N PRO A 299 23.49 24.22 10.03
CA PRO A 299 24.08 25.25 10.85
C PRO A 299 23.23 25.50 12.10
N LEU A 300 23.83 25.43 13.30
CA LEU A 300 23.12 25.60 14.58
C LEU A 300 22.31 26.90 14.64
N SER A 301 22.74 27.96 13.95
CA SER A 301 22.01 29.22 13.85
C SER A 301 20.65 29.11 13.18
N GLU A 302 20.47 28.18 12.23
CA GLU A 302 19.18 27.94 11.58
C GLU A 302 18.25 27.17 12.50
N VAL A 303 18.77 26.11 13.14
CA VAL A 303 18.00 25.30 14.10
C VAL A 303 17.54 26.14 15.29
N LYS A 304 18.38 27.06 15.78
CA LYS A 304 17.99 28.02 16.84
C LYS A 304 16.82 28.92 16.42
N LYS A 305 16.76 29.37 15.17
CA LYS A 305 15.62 30.16 14.65
C LYS A 305 14.34 29.33 14.54
N GLU A 306 14.46 28.06 14.20
CA GLU A 306 13.33 27.12 14.20
C GLU A 306 12.82 26.87 15.60
N ILE A 307 13.72 26.68 16.58
CA ILE A 307 13.36 26.60 18.00
C ILE A 307 12.60 27.86 18.43
N ASP A 308 13.07 29.06 18.08
CA ASP A 308 12.38 30.32 18.41
C ASP A 308 10.97 30.38 17.80
N THR A 309 10.84 29.96 16.53
CA THR A 309 9.56 29.94 15.82
C THR A 309 8.58 28.93 16.44
N CYS A 310 9.08 27.73 16.76
CA CYS A 310 8.31 26.67 17.43
C CYS A 310 7.84 27.13 18.81
N LEU A 311 8.74 27.69 19.62
CA LEU A 311 8.43 28.20 20.94
C LEU A 311 7.36 29.29 20.89
N ALA A 312 7.44 30.22 19.92
CA ALA A 312 6.45 31.27 19.75
C ALA A 312 5.06 30.72 19.40
N GLN A 313 4.98 29.61 18.65
CA GLN A 313 3.71 28.92 18.36
C GLN A 313 3.20 28.17 19.60
N VAL A 314 4.06 27.42 20.27
CA VAL A 314 3.73 26.65 21.49
C VAL A 314 3.22 27.57 22.61
N TRP A 315 3.76 28.79 22.73
CA TRP A 315 3.32 29.73 23.77
C TRP A 315 1.90 30.26 23.58
N ARG A 316 1.30 30.09 22.40
CA ARG A 316 -0.10 30.46 22.10
C ARG A 316 -1.12 29.38 22.51
N LEU A 317 -0.66 28.19 22.87
CA LEU A 317 -1.50 27.06 23.27
C LEU A 317 -2.06 27.23 24.70
N SER A 318 -3.07 26.41 25.05
CA SER A 318 -3.53 26.25 26.44
C SER A 318 -2.39 25.75 27.34
N GLU A 319 -2.50 25.89 28.66
CA GLU A 319 -1.43 25.50 29.57
C GLU A 319 -1.13 23.98 29.51
N GLU A 320 -2.16 23.16 29.32
CA GLU A 320 -2.05 21.70 29.18
C GLU A 320 -1.33 21.31 27.89
N GLU A 321 -1.75 21.85 26.74
CA GLU A 321 -1.15 21.56 25.43
C GLU A 321 0.25 22.17 25.30
N LYS A 322 0.47 23.36 25.89
CA LYS A 322 1.78 24.00 26.01
C LYS A 322 2.73 23.12 26.81
N LYS A 323 2.29 22.54 27.94
CA LYS A 323 3.11 21.63 28.74
C LYS A 323 3.53 20.39 27.93
N LYS A 324 2.60 19.78 27.18
CA LYS A 324 2.88 18.62 26.32
C LYS A 324 3.89 18.97 25.21
N ALA A 325 3.68 20.09 24.52
CA ALA A 325 4.55 20.52 23.43
C ALA A 325 5.95 20.92 23.92
N LEU A 326 6.06 21.61 25.07
CA LEU A 326 7.37 21.95 25.66
C LEU A 326 8.10 20.71 26.15
N ARG A 327 7.40 19.74 26.76
CA ARG A 327 7.98 18.44 27.13
C ARG A 327 8.58 17.75 25.91
N ARG A 328 7.83 17.67 24.81
CA ARG A 328 8.29 17.06 23.55
C ARG A 328 9.53 17.76 23.00
N LEU A 329 9.49 19.08 22.90
CA LEU A 329 10.62 19.88 22.44
C LEU A 329 11.86 19.71 23.33
N TYR A 330 11.66 19.62 24.65
CA TYR A 330 12.71 19.35 25.62
C TYR A 330 13.36 17.98 25.40
N LEU A 331 12.56 16.92 25.24
CA LEU A 331 13.06 15.56 24.98
C LEU A 331 13.71 15.42 23.60
N CYS A 332 13.24 16.16 22.59
CA CYS A 332 13.78 16.13 21.23
C CYS A 332 15.27 16.55 21.20
N TYR A 333 15.63 17.62 21.90
CA TYR A 333 17.00 18.13 21.95
C TYR A 333 17.83 17.62 23.14
N HIS A 334 17.27 16.76 24.00
CA HIS A 334 18.00 16.24 25.16
C HIS A 334 19.22 15.40 24.72
N PRO A 335 20.41 15.56 25.33
CA PRO A 335 21.61 14.81 24.94
C PRO A 335 21.43 13.28 24.96
N ASP A 336 20.78 12.74 26.00
CA ASP A 336 20.55 11.28 26.13
C ASP A 336 19.72 10.68 24.99
N LYS A 337 18.93 11.49 24.27
CA LYS A 337 18.09 11.08 23.14
C LYS A 337 18.82 11.17 21.79
N ASN A 338 20.06 11.69 21.78
CA ASN A 338 20.83 12.04 20.58
C ASN A 338 22.27 11.47 20.64
N LEU A 339 22.35 10.14 20.75
CA LEU A 339 23.62 9.40 20.80
C LEU A 339 24.49 9.66 19.56
N GLY A 340 25.76 9.99 19.75
CA GLY A 340 26.72 10.32 18.70
C GLY A 340 26.64 11.75 18.17
N GLN A 341 25.72 12.59 18.69
CA GLN A 341 25.58 14.02 18.36
C GLN A 341 25.50 14.88 19.63
N GLU A 342 26.13 14.44 20.72
CA GLU A 342 25.95 14.97 22.07
C GLU A 342 26.37 16.44 22.20
N ASP A 343 27.44 16.86 21.52
CA ASP A 343 27.96 18.22 21.61
C ASP A 343 26.98 19.25 21.02
N SER A 344 26.47 18.97 19.82
CA SER A 344 25.47 19.78 19.14
C SER A 344 24.12 19.77 19.89
N ALA A 345 23.71 18.60 20.40
CA ALA A 345 22.49 18.46 21.21
C ALA A 345 22.61 19.29 22.51
N ASN A 346 23.75 19.21 23.20
CA ASN A 346 24.01 19.97 24.42
C ASN A 346 23.92 21.48 24.20
N GLU A 347 24.44 21.99 23.07
CA GLU A 347 24.39 23.41 22.76
C GLU A 347 22.95 23.88 22.50
N LEU A 348 22.19 23.15 21.68
CA LEU A 348 20.79 23.47 21.39
C LEU A 348 19.91 23.32 22.63
N PHE A 349 20.16 22.31 23.45
CA PHE A 349 19.44 22.08 24.69
C PHE A 349 19.66 23.19 25.72
N LYS A 350 20.89 23.72 25.83
CA LYS A 350 21.17 24.90 26.65
C LYS A 350 20.41 26.13 26.12
N TYR A 351 20.46 26.36 24.81
CA TYR A 351 19.73 27.46 24.17
C TYR A 351 18.22 27.37 24.41
N LEU A 352 17.63 26.20 24.20
CA LEU A 352 16.21 25.92 24.43
C LEU A 352 15.82 26.24 25.88
N LYS A 353 16.57 25.76 26.87
CA LYS A 353 16.28 26.04 28.29
C LYS A 353 16.38 27.52 28.63
N GLU A 354 17.34 28.24 28.05
CA GLU A 354 17.47 29.68 28.23
C GLU A 354 16.26 30.42 27.65
N LYS A 355 15.85 30.07 26.43
CA LYS A 355 14.66 30.65 25.77
C LYS A 355 13.36 30.40 26.52
N ILE A 356 13.16 29.18 27.03
CA ILE A 356 12.00 28.85 27.88
C ILE A 356 12.00 29.76 29.12
N LYS A 357 13.13 29.90 29.83
CA LYS A 357 13.24 30.80 30.99
C LYS A 357 12.98 32.26 30.64
N GLU A 358 13.45 32.75 29.49
CA GLU A 358 13.21 34.11 29.03
C GLU A 358 11.71 34.36 28.81
N MET A 359 11.02 33.42 28.15
CA MET A 359 9.59 33.54 27.87
C MET A 359 8.73 33.42 29.14
N GLU A 360 9.12 32.58 30.10
CA GLU A 360 8.51 32.53 31.44
C GLU A 360 8.64 33.87 32.19
N LYS A 361 9.82 34.51 32.15
CA LYS A 361 10.07 35.82 32.78
C LYS A 361 9.35 36.97 32.08
N GLY A 362 9.24 36.93 30.75
CA GLY A 362 8.52 37.94 29.96
C GLY A 362 7.03 38.00 30.31
N MET A 363 6.44 36.86 30.71
CA MET A 363 5.05 36.75 31.19
C MET A 363 4.80 37.53 32.50
N TRP A 364 5.82 37.71 33.34
CA TRP A 364 5.72 38.51 34.58
C TRP A 364 5.93 40.01 34.37
N SER A 365 6.54 40.42 33.26
CA SER A 365 6.91 41.83 33.03
C SER A 365 5.82 42.64 32.33
N ASN A 366 4.88 41.99 31.62
CA ASN A 366 3.76 42.63 30.90
C ASN A 366 2.43 42.65 31.67
N GLY A 367 2.40 42.14 32.91
CA GLY A 367 1.19 42.11 33.76
C GLY A 367 1.20 43.23 34.81
N GLY A 368 0.83 44.44 34.41
CA GLY A 368 0.55 45.52 35.35
C GLY A 368 -0.64 45.20 36.24
N GLY A 369 -0.37 44.90 37.52
CA GLY A 369 -1.30 45.07 38.65
C GLY A 369 -2.51 44.14 38.72
N SER A 370 -2.43 43.10 39.56
CA SER A 370 -3.37 42.93 40.68
C SER A 370 -2.88 41.81 41.60
N LYS A 371 -2.68 42.13 42.88
CA LYS A 371 -2.40 41.15 43.93
C LYS A 371 -3.70 40.39 44.23
N SER A 372 -3.84 39.17 43.72
CA SER A 372 -4.93 38.27 44.11
C SER A 372 -4.50 36.81 44.01
N SER A 373 -4.56 36.15 45.17
CA SER A 373 -4.75 34.70 45.38
C SER A 373 -3.84 33.71 44.63
N ASN A 374 -2.70 33.40 45.26
CA ASN A 374 -2.14 32.07 45.51
C ASN A 374 -2.59 30.85 44.65
N SER A 375 -2.54 30.96 43.33
CA SER A 375 -2.50 29.79 42.44
C SER A 375 -1.04 29.52 42.09
N HIS A 376 -0.51 28.38 42.55
CA HIS A 376 0.80 27.88 42.18
C HIS A 376 0.85 27.62 40.67
N ARG A 377 1.17 28.64 39.85
CA ARG A 377 1.62 28.41 38.48
C ARG A 377 3.01 27.83 38.57
N ARG A 378 3.11 26.50 38.50
CA ARG A 378 4.41 25.80 38.41
C ARG A 378 5.14 26.30 37.17
N ASN A 379 6.40 26.67 37.32
CA ASN A 379 7.22 26.99 36.17
C ASN A 379 7.48 25.69 35.40
N PHE A 380 7.63 25.75 34.08
CA PHE A 380 8.07 24.61 33.28
C PHE A 380 9.46 24.14 33.72
N SER A 381 10.27 25.04 34.31
CA SER A 381 11.52 24.68 34.97
C SER A 381 11.37 23.66 36.11
N ASP A 382 10.21 23.63 36.77
CA ASP A 382 9.94 22.68 37.86
C ASP A 382 9.75 21.24 37.32
N CYS A 383 9.50 21.10 36.01
CA CYS A 383 9.35 19.80 35.34
C CYS A 383 10.67 19.24 34.78
N TRP A 384 11.78 20.00 34.78
CA TRP A 384 13.03 19.54 34.15
C TRP A 384 13.59 18.27 34.77
N SER A 385 13.54 18.13 36.10
CA SER A 385 14.02 16.91 36.75
C SER A 385 13.23 15.67 36.33
N GLU A 386 11.93 15.83 36.09
CA GLU A 386 11.06 14.76 35.60
C GLU A 386 11.41 14.40 34.15
N TRP A 387 11.60 15.41 33.29
CA TRP A 387 11.92 15.19 31.88
C TRP A 387 13.34 14.67 31.65
N ASP A 388 14.31 15.11 32.45
CA ASP A 388 15.68 14.56 32.46
C ASP A 388 15.64 13.07 32.86
N GLN A 389 14.87 12.72 33.89
CA GLN A 389 14.68 11.33 34.29
C GLN A 389 14.03 10.49 33.18
N GLN A 390 13.05 11.04 32.45
CA GLN A 390 12.40 10.36 31.33
C GLN A 390 13.39 10.10 30.19
N ALA A 391 14.16 11.12 29.78
CA ALA A 391 15.17 10.97 28.74
C ALA A 391 16.20 9.89 29.10
N HIS A 392 16.66 9.88 30.35
CA HIS A 392 17.58 8.88 30.85
C HIS A 392 16.98 7.46 30.85
N GLN A 393 15.71 7.30 31.27
CA GLN A 393 15.02 6.00 31.25
C GLN A 393 14.84 5.47 29.83
N HIS A 394 14.49 6.33 28.87
CA HIS A 394 14.35 5.93 27.46
C HIS A 394 15.70 5.42 26.92
N GLN A 395 16.78 6.15 27.20
CA GLN A 395 18.13 5.76 26.81
C GLN A 395 18.60 4.47 27.50
N GLN A 396 18.36 4.32 28.80
CA GLN A 396 18.73 3.13 29.54
C GLN A 396 18.02 1.89 28.98
N ARG A 397 16.70 1.97 28.71
CA ARG A 397 15.92 0.87 28.12
C ARG A 397 16.40 0.51 26.72
N HIS A 398 16.72 1.51 25.90
CA HIS A 398 17.37 1.31 24.60
C HIS A 398 18.66 0.48 24.78
N TYR A 399 19.55 0.88 25.68
CA TYR A 399 20.81 0.17 25.94
C TYR A 399 20.61 -1.24 26.50
N GLU A 400 19.67 -1.43 27.43
CA GLU A 400 19.34 -2.75 27.97
C GLU A 400 18.82 -3.69 26.89
N PHE A 401 17.98 -3.19 25.98
CA PHE A 401 17.47 -3.96 24.86
C PHE A 401 18.55 -4.34 23.85
N THR A 402 19.45 -3.41 23.48
CA THR A 402 20.53 -3.69 22.52
C THR A 402 21.61 -4.60 23.11
N SER A 403 21.98 -4.43 24.38
CA SER A 403 22.99 -5.24 25.07
C SER A 403 22.57 -6.70 25.28
N ARG A 404 21.32 -6.97 25.70
CA ARG A 404 20.79 -8.34 25.88
C ARG A 404 20.84 -9.17 24.59
N ARG A 405 20.63 -8.54 23.44
CA ARG A 405 20.68 -9.21 22.12
C ARG A 405 22.08 -9.50 21.63
N THR A 406 23.06 -8.72 22.07
CA THR A 406 24.47 -8.89 21.72
C THR A 406 25.11 -10.03 22.53
N ALA A 407 24.67 -10.24 23.76
CA ALA A 407 25.20 -11.29 24.66
C ALA A 407 24.77 -12.73 24.29
N GLY A 408 23.73 -12.93 23.47
CA GLY A 408 23.18 -14.26 23.14
C GLY A 408 23.83 -14.98 21.96
N ARG A 409 24.78 -14.37 21.23
CA ARG A 409 25.50 -15.02 20.12
C ARG A 409 26.91 -15.40 20.57
N GLY A 410 27.07 -16.68 20.93
CA GLY A 410 28.33 -17.24 21.39
C GLY A 410 29.47 -17.10 20.40
N GLY A 411 30.62 -16.64 20.92
CA GLY A 411 32.00 -16.91 20.52
C GLY A 411 32.32 -17.17 19.04
N GLY A 412 32.89 -16.16 18.38
CA GLY A 412 33.64 -16.30 17.13
C GLY A 412 34.01 -14.91 16.61
N GLY A 413 35.29 -14.55 16.73
CA GLY A 413 35.76 -13.17 16.63
C GLY A 413 35.66 -12.49 15.27
N GLY A 414 35.68 -11.15 15.32
CA GLY A 414 36.10 -10.27 14.22
C GLY A 414 34.99 -9.46 13.56
N GLY A 415 34.91 -8.17 13.91
CA GLY A 415 34.38 -7.12 13.01
C GLY A 415 32.92 -6.72 13.20
N GLY A 416 32.72 -5.57 13.83
CA GLY A 416 31.51 -4.75 13.99
C GLY A 416 30.27 -5.05 13.13
N GLY A 417 29.16 -5.28 13.82
CA GLY A 417 27.82 -5.13 13.26
C GLY A 417 26.85 -4.80 14.39
N TYR A 418 26.65 -3.50 14.64
CA TYR A 418 25.62 -3.02 15.57
C TYR A 418 24.27 -3.63 15.16
N SER A 419 23.68 -4.47 16.02
CA SER A 419 22.29 -4.89 15.84
C SER A 419 21.41 -3.64 16.04
N ASN A 420 21.03 -3.01 14.93
CA ASN A 420 20.42 -1.68 14.91
C ASN A 420 19.11 -1.65 15.72
N TYR A 421 19.04 -0.79 16.74
CA TYR A 421 17.81 -0.50 17.47
C TYR A 421 16.90 0.32 16.56
N ASN A 422 16.03 -0.35 15.82
CA ASN A 422 15.12 0.31 14.92
C ASN A 422 13.77 -0.42 14.93
N PHE A 423 12.72 0.31 15.34
CA PHE A 423 11.35 -0.18 15.49
C PHE A 423 10.86 -0.86 14.21
N TRP A 424 10.98 -0.17 13.08
CA TRP A 424 10.55 -0.70 11.81
C TRP A 424 11.32 -1.99 11.46
N SER A 425 12.65 -2.00 11.54
CA SER A 425 13.48 -3.18 11.27
C SER A 425 13.19 -4.38 12.18
N TYR A 426 12.80 -4.12 13.43
CA TYR A 426 12.43 -5.16 14.37
C TYR A 426 11.15 -5.85 13.94
N HIS A 427 10.16 -5.06 13.54
CA HIS A 427 8.89 -5.57 13.05
C HIS A 427 8.99 -6.06 11.58
N GLN A 428 10.03 -5.66 10.82
CA GLN A 428 10.30 -6.01 9.41
C GLN A 428 10.82 -7.43 9.21
N ARG A 429 11.31 -8.10 10.26
CA ARG A 429 11.60 -9.54 10.19
C ARG A 429 10.26 -10.26 10.07
N GLY A 430 9.80 -10.44 8.83
CA GLY A 430 8.51 -11.06 8.48
C GLY A 430 8.36 -12.49 9.00
N PRO A 431 7.42 -13.24 8.43
CA PRO A 431 6.15 -13.74 8.99
C PRO A 431 6.19 -14.51 10.34
N ASN A 432 7.33 -14.54 11.03
CA ASN A 432 7.58 -15.32 12.24
C ASN A 432 7.54 -14.48 13.53
N SER A 433 7.16 -13.20 13.48
CA SER A 433 6.84 -12.42 14.69
C SER A 433 5.44 -12.81 15.16
N SER A 434 5.40 -13.73 16.10
CA SER A 434 4.27 -14.57 16.50
C SER A 434 3.12 -13.86 17.24
N ARG A 435 3.01 -12.52 17.19
CA ARG A 435 2.14 -11.77 18.13
C ARG A 435 0.89 -11.10 17.53
N SER A 436 0.89 -10.64 16.27
CA SER A 436 -0.28 -9.89 15.71
C SER A 436 -0.84 -10.41 14.37
N GLN A 437 -0.01 -11.00 13.51
CA GLN A 437 -0.38 -11.60 12.21
C GLN A 437 -1.50 -12.67 12.27
N PRO A 438 -1.53 -13.58 13.29
CA PRO A 438 -2.53 -14.63 13.31
C PRO A 438 -3.98 -14.06 13.33
N LYS A 439 -4.21 -12.93 14.02
CA LYS A 439 -5.57 -12.48 14.39
C LYS A 439 -6.31 -11.84 13.23
N HIS A 440 -5.62 -11.09 12.37
CA HIS A 440 -6.22 -10.48 11.19
C HIS A 440 -6.54 -11.52 10.10
N SER A 441 -5.57 -12.40 9.80
CA SER A 441 -5.73 -13.53 8.87
C SER A 441 -6.91 -14.43 9.25
N PHE A 442 -7.08 -14.69 10.55
CA PHE A 442 -8.20 -15.43 11.10
C PHE A 442 -9.55 -14.72 10.95
N LEU A 443 -9.62 -13.41 11.20
CA LEU A 443 -10.86 -12.63 11.05
C LEU A 443 -11.32 -12.58 9.59
N GLU A 444 -10.41 -12.40 8.64
CA GLU A 444 -10.75 -12.41 7.21
C GLU A 444 -11.16 -13.82 6.76
N ALA A 445 -10.46 -14.88 7.22
CA ALA A 445 -10.88 -16.26 6.98
C ALA A 445 -12.33 -16.52 7.47
N LYS A 446 -12.69 -16.02 8.66
CA LYS A 446 -14.06 -16.12 9.19
C LYS A 446 -15.08 -15.39 8.31
N ARG A 447 -14.76 -14.19 7.84
CA ARG A 447 -15.63 -13.41 6.95
C ARG A 447 -15.95 -14.16 5.66
N TRP A 448 -14.95 -14.80 5.05
CA TRP A 448 -15.12 -15.60 3.83
C TRP A 448 -15.96 -16.86 4.06
N LEU A 449 -15.74 -17.56 5.18
CA LEU A 449 -16.57 -18.71 5.55
C LEU A 449 -18.02 -18.33 5.82
N GLN A 450 -18.27 -17.18 6.43
CA GLN A 450 -19.64 -16.70 6.65
C GLN A 450 -20.39 -16.54 5.32
N GLN A 451 -19.73 -15.97 4.30
CA GLN A 451 -20.34 -15.87 2.97
C GLN A 451 -20.52 -17.26 2.32
N ALA A 452 -19.55 -18.17 2.46
CA ALA A 452 -19.67 -19.53 1.94
C ALA A 452 -20.87 -20.29 2.54
N GLU A 453 -21.13 -20.09 3.83
CA GLU A 453 -22.29 -20.66 4.52
C GLU A 453 -23.61 -20.08 3.99
N CYS A 454 -23.70 -18.77 3.81
CA CYS A 454 -24.87 -18.15 3.18
C CYS A 454 -25.12 -18.72 1.77
N ASP A 455 -24.07 -18.91 0.98
CA ASP A 455 -24.19 -19.47 -0.37
C ASP A 455 -24.71 -20.92 -0.35
N LEU A 456 -24.26 -21.76 0.61
CA LEU A 456 -24.80 -23.12 0.78
C LEU A 456 -26.25 -23.13 1.27
N GLN A 457 -26.66 -22.16 2.09
CA GLN A 457 -28.06 -22.03 2.50
C GLN A 457 -28.97 -21.69 1.30
N VAL A 458 -28.50 -20.84 0.38
CA VAL A 458 -29.21 -20.58 -0.88
C VAL A 458 -29.24 -21.83 -1.75
N ALA A 459 -28.13 -22.56 -1.87
CA ALA A 459 -28.10 -23.84 -2.59
C ALA A 459 -29.12 -24.84 -2.03
N THR A 460 -29.21 -24.95 -0.70
CA THR A 460 -30.18 -25.81 0.00
C THR A 460 -31.62 -25.39 -0.32
N THR A 461 -31.89 -24.09 -0.43
CA THR A 461 -33.22 -23.57 -0.76
C THR A 461 -33.63 -23.90 -2.20
N ASN A 462 -32.66 -24.06 -3.11
CA ASN A 462 -32.92 -24.42 -4.51
C ASN A 462 -33.14 -25.94 -4.71
N ALA A 463 -32.82 -26.77 -3.72
CA ALA A 463 -32.98 -28.21 -3.80
C ALA A 463 -34.46 -28.60 -3.97
N GLY A 464 -34.73 -29.53 -4.90
CA GLY A 464 -36.08 -30.02 -5.19
C GLY A 464 -36.98 -29.04 -5.95
N ASN A 465 -36.54 -27.82 -6.24
CA ASN A 465 -37.33 -26.79 -6.93
C ASN A 465 -37.16 -26.81 -8.46
N GLY A 466 -36.48 -27.82 -9.01
CA GLY A 466 -36.18 -27.92 -10.45
C GLY A 466 -35.16 -26.88 -10.94
N SER A 467 -34.42 -26.23 -10.02
CA SER A 467 -33.37 -25.25 -10.32
C SER A 467 -31.99 -25.81 -9.97
N THR A 468 -31.73 -27.04 -10.40
CA THR A 468 -30.52 -27.81 -10.07
C THR A 468 -29.24 -27.09 -10.51
N GLU A 469 -29.27 -26.38 -11.62
CA GLU A 469 -28.16 -25.57 -12.12
C GLU A 469 -27.77 -24.46 -11.13
N TRP A 470 -28.75 -23.83 -10.48
CA TRP A 470 -28.52 -22.81 -9.45
C TRP A 470 -27.97 -23.41 -8.17
N LEU A 471 -28.47 -24.58 -7.76
CA LEU A 471 -27.91 -25.32 -6.63
C LEU A 471 -26.42 -25.62 -6.87
N LEU A 472 -26.09 -26.21 -8.03
CA LEU A 472 -24.71 -26.57 -8.39
C LEU A 472 -23.79 -25.36 -8.46
N TYR A 473 -24.26 -24.25 -9.04
CA TYR A 473 -23.49 -23.00 -9.10
C TYR A 473 -23.24 -22.42 -7.72
N MET A 474 -24.25 -22.38 -6.84
CA MET A 474 -24.09 -21.85 -5.49
C MET A 474 -23.17 -22.74 -4.64
N VAL A 475 -23.21 -24.07 -4.82
CA VAL A 475 -22.22 -24.98 -4.21
C VAL A 475 -20.81 -24.68 -4.72
N PHE A 476 -20.62 -24.46 -6.02
CA PHE A 476 -19.31 -24.05 -6.55
C PHE A 476 -18.80 -22.77 -5.88
N ARG A 477 -19.65 -21.72 -5.81
CA ARG A 477 -19.28 -20.43 -5.20
C ARG A 477 -18.99 -20.56 -3.71
N ALA A 478 -19.70 -21.42 -2.99
CA ALA A 478 -19.44 -21.71 -1.58
C ALA A 478 -18.11 -22.43 -1.38
N MET A 479 -17.77 -23.42 -2.22
CA MET A 479 -16.50 -24.15 -2.12
C MET A 479 -15.32 -23.24 -2.44
N GLU A 480 -15.41 -22.37 -3.46
CA GLU A 480 -14.36 -21.39 -3.77
C GLU A 480 -14.06 -20.51 -2.56
N LYS A 481 -15.08 -19.97 -1.90
CA LYS A 481 -14.93 -19.13 -0.71
C LYS A 481 -14.42 -19.92 0.49
N THR A 482 -14.89 -21.15 0.67
CA THR A 482 -14.45 -22.05 1.75
C THR A 482 -12.94 -22.32 1.67
N LEU A 483 -12.43 -22.67 0.49
CA LEU A 483 -10.99 -22.92 0.32
C LEU A 483 -10.19 -21.61 0.38
N THR A 484 -10.75 -20.51 -0.13
CA THR A 484 -10.12 -19.18 -0.03
C THR A 484 -9.98 -18.74 1.44
N ALA A 485 -10.93 -19.07 2.32
CA ALA A 485 -10.80 -18.80 3.74
C ALA A 485 -9.58 -19.50 4.36
N VAL A 486 -9.26 -20.72 3.92
CA VAL A 486 -8.06 -21.43 4.35
C VAL A 486 -6.80 -20.68 3.90
N GLU A 487 -6.77 -20.18 2.66
CA GLU A 487 -5.66 -19.35 2.16
C GLU A 487 -5.47 -18.09 3.01
N TYR A 488 -6.56 -17.36 3.32
CA TYR A 488 -6.47 -16.18 4.18
C TYR A 488 -5.89 -16.51 5.56
N ASN A 489 -6.27 -17.63 6.17
CA ASN A 489 -5.74 -18.04 7.47
C ASN A 489 -4.23 -18.33 7.43
N GLN A 490 -3.69 -18.71 6.27
CA GLN A 490 -2.26 -18.94 6.04
C GLN A 490 -1.51 -17.68 5.55
N GLY A 491 -2.16 -16.51 5.57
CA GLY A 491 -1.58 -15.25 5.08
C GLY A 491 -1.62 -15.08 3.55
N GLY A 492 -2.33 -15.97 2.85
CA GLY A 492 -2.60 -15.91 1.42
C GLY A 492 -3.69 -14.90 1.04
N GLY A 493 -4.47 -15.19 0.00
CA GLY A 493 -5.57 -14.34 -0.47
C GLY A 493 -6.35 -14.97 -1.63
N PHE A 494 -7.40 -14.29 -2.09
CA PHE A 494 -8.23 -14.74 -3.21
C PHE A 494 -7.50 -14.64 -4.56
N GLU A 495 -7.46 -15.75 -5.31
CA GLU A 495 -6.88 -15.81 -6.66
C GLU A 495 -7.96 -16.07 -7.72
N ARG A 496 -8.41 -15.02 -8.41
CA ARG A 496 -9.53 -15.07 -9.37
C ARG A 496 -9.42 -16.15 -10.46
N ASN A 497 -8.21 -16.40 -10.95
CA ASN A 497 -7.98 -17.31 -12.09
C ASN A 497 -7.57 -18.73 -11.66
N LEU A 498 -7.56 -19.01 -10.36
CA LEU A 498 -7.18 -20.32 -9.84
C LEU A 498 -8.41 -21.24 -9.88
N SER A 499 -8.32 -22.33 -10.65
CA SER A 499 -9.41 -23.32 -10.68
C SER A 499 -9.61 -23.94 -9.30
N LEU A 500 -10.87 -24.26 -8.95
CA LEU A 500 -11.22 -24.87 -7.66
C LEU A 500 -10.38 -26.10 -7.30
N ALA A 501 -10.04 -26.95 -8.29
CA ALA A 501 -9.18 -28.11 -8.07
C ALA A 501 -7.75 -27.74 -7.65
N LYS A 502 -7.11 -26.78 -8.35
CA LYS A 502 -5.77 -26.29 -7.98
C LYS A 502 -5.77 -25.60 -6.61
N LEU A 503 -6.84 -24.86 -6.30
CA LEU A 503 -7.00 -24.26 -4.98
C LEU A 503 -7.10 -25.34 -3.90
N ALA A 504 -7.86 -26.41 -4.15
CA ALA A 504 -7.94 -27.57 -3.26
C ALA A 504 -6.58 -28.25 -3.04
N ASP A 505 -5.81 -28.46 -4.12
CA ASP A 505 -4.45 -29.02 -4.05
C ASP A 505 -3.50 -28.15 -3.22
N LYS A 506 -3.59 -26.82 -3.40
CA LYS A 506 -2.79 -25.85 -2.65
C LYS A 506 -3.09 -25.94 -1.15
N VAL A 507 -4.37 -25.84 -0.77
CA VAL A 507 -4.78 -25.82 0.65
C VAL A 507 -4.61 -27.17 1.35
N ALA A 508 -4.62 -28.28 0.61
CA ALA A 508 -4.37 -29.62 1.16
C ALA A 508 -3.00 -29.75 1.83
N SER A 509 -2.03 -28.92 1.44
CA SER A 509 -0.68 -28.93 2.00
C SER A 509 -0.59 -28.33 3.42
N TYR A 510 -1.61 -27.62 3.88
CA TYR A 510 -1.55 -26.87 5.15
C TYR A 510 -1.96 -27.67 6.39
N GLY A 511 -2.49 -28.88 6.23
CA GLY A 511 -2.87 -29.72 7.38
C GLY A 511 -3.38 -31.09 6.99
N CYS A 512 -3.15 -32.08 7.87
CA CYS A 512 -3.58 -33.46 7.65
C CYS A 512 -5.10 -33.59 7.47
N GLU A 513 -5.89 -32.77 8.15
CA GLU A 513 -7.35 -32.75 8.03
C GLU A 513 -7.82 -32.26 6.65
N LEU A 514 -7.06 -31.35 6.04
CA LEU A 514 -7.32 -30.75 4.74
C LEU A 514 -6.86 -31.64 3.57
N ALA A 515 -6.03 -32.65 3.82
CA ALA A 515 -5.45 -33.52 2.79
C ALA A 515 -6.50 -34.28 1.94
N LYS A 516 -7.74 -34.40 2.43
CA LYS A 516 -8.86 -35.02 1.70
C LYS A 516 -9.59 -34.07 0.74
N LEU A 517 -9.37 -32.75 0.86
CA LEU A 517 -10.08 -31.74 0.06
C LEU A 517 -9.97 -31.95 -1.46
N PRO A 518 -8.81 -32.27 -2.06
CA PRO A 518 -8.72 -32.48 -3.50
C PRO A 518 -9.64 -33.59 -4.00
N LYS A 519 -9.74 -34.70 -3.25
CA LYS A 519 -10.64 -35.81 -3.58
C LYS A 519 -12.11 -35.42 -3.42
N GLN A 520 -12.46 -34.69 -2.36
CA GLN A 520 -13.84 -34.24 -2.13
C GLN A 520 -14.29 -33.21 -3.18
N ILE A 521 -13.42 -32.29 -3.58
CA ILE A 521 -13.68 -31.32 -4.65
C ILE A 521 -13.79 -32.01 -6.01
N ALA A 522 -12.97 -33.03 -6.28
CA ALA A 522 -13.10 -33.86 -7.48
C ALA A 522 -14.47 -34.57 -7.52
N LEU A 523 -14.93 -35.11 -6.39
CA LEU A 523 -16.24 -35.76 -6.30
C LEU A 523 -17.40 -34.76 -6.53
N LEU A 524 -17.33 -33.54 -5.99
CA LEU A 524 -18.31 -32.48 -6.31
C LEU A 524 -18.34 -32.17 -7.81
N ARG A 525 -17.17 -32.14 -8.47
CA ARG A 525 -17.09 -31.94 -9.92
C ARG A 525 -17.70 -33.12 -10.71
N GLU A 526 -17.56 -34.35 -10.24
CA GLU A 526 -18.25 -35.52 -10.84
C GLU A 526 -19.77 -35.38 -10.76
N HIS A 527 -20.28 -34.70 -9.73
CA HIS A 527 -21.69 -34.29 -9.64
C HIS A 527 -22.04 -33.03 -10.45
N SER A 528 -21.20 -32.64 -11.41
CA SER A 528 -21.41 -31.49 -12.30
C SER A 528 -21.37 -30.11 -11.62
N VAL A 529 -20.78 -29.99 -10.43
CA VAL A 529 -20.48 -28.69 -9.81
C VAL A 529 -19.39 -27.98 -10.61
N ASP A 530 -19.72 -26.85 -11.23
CA ASP A 530 -18.83 -26.07 -12.10
C ASP A 530 -19.33 -24.61 -12.22
N ASP A 531 -18.43 -23.67 -12.56
CA ASP A 531 -18.78 -22.25 -12.75
C ASP A 531 -19.39 -21.96 -14.12
N LYS A 532 -19.08 -22.78 -15.12
CA LYS A 532 -19.38 -22.51 -16.53
C LYS A 532 -20.53 -23.36 -17.05
N THR A 533 -20.47 -24.67 -16.85
CA THR A 533 -21.51 -25.58 -17.36
C THR A 533 -22.85 -25.31 -16.69
N THR A 534 -22.87 -24.86 -15.44
CA THR A 534 -24.12 -24.54 -14.72
C THR A 534 -24.77 -23.23 -15.17
N GLN A 535 -24.07 -22.38 -15.94
CA GLN A 535 -24.52 -21.01 -16.25
C GLN A 535 -24.68 -20.74 -17.75
N TYR A 536 -23.83 -21.31 -18.61
CA TYR A 536 -23.78 -20.90 -20.02
C TYR A 536 -24.15 -22.03 -20.99
N PRO A 537 -25.15 -21.83 -21.89
CA PRO A 537 -25.55 -22.81 -22.90
C PRO A 537 -24.44 -23.29 -23.84
N LYS A 538 -23.39 -22.47 -24.06
CA LYS A 538 -22.26 -22.80 -24.95
C LYS A 538 -21.52 -24.09 -24.54
N TYR A 539 -21.55 -24.47 -23.26
CA TYR A 539 -20.90 -25.68 -22.76
C TYR A 539 -21.76 -26.93 -22.87
N HIS A 540 -22.95 -26.81 -23.48
CA HIS A 540 -23.88 -27.90 -23.72
C HIS A 540 -24.06 -28.13 -25.21
N THR A 541 -24.47 -29.35 -25.57
CA THR A 541 -24.84 -29.67 -26.94
C THR A 541 -26.15 -28.97 -27.29
N LEU A 542 -26.20 -28.30 -28.44
CA LEU A 542 -27.45 -27.70 -28.94
C LEU A 542 -28.55 -28.79 -29.05
N PRO A 543 -29.80 -28.53 -28.61
CA PRO A 543 -30.35 -27.25 -28.13
C PRO A 543 -30.33 -27.06 -26.60
N THR A 544 -29.69 -27.94 -25.84
CA THR A 544 -29.77 -28.01 -24.37
C THR A 544 -29.26 -26.74 -23.69
N ILE A 545 -30.01 -26.26 -22.70
CA ILE A 545 -29.63 -25.16 -21.79
C ILE A 545 -29.25 -25.71 -20.40
N PRO A 546 -28.51 -24.96 -19.56
CA PRO A 546 -28.12 -25.42 -18.23
C PRO A 546 -29.28 -25.89 -17.34
N HIS A 547 -30.43 -25.20 -17.41
CA HIS A 547 -31.63 -25.56 -16.66
C HIS A 547 -32.15 -26.99 -16.95
N GLU A 548 -31.85 -27.53 -18.13
CA GLU A 548 -32.28 -28.87 -18.57
C GLU A 548 -31.17 -29.93 -18.41
N ALA A 549 -29.95 -29.51 -18.11
CA ALA A 549 -28.75 -30.34 -18.26
C ALA A 549 -28.47 -31.29 -17.08
N PHE A 550 -29.12 -31.09 -15.94
CA PHE A 550 -28.74 -31.73 -14.66
C PHE A 550 -29.80 -32.63 -14.03
N SER A 551 -30.73 -33.17 -14.82
CA SER A 551 -31.82 -34.03 -14.34
C SER A 551 -31.39 -35.31 -13.60
N ALA A 552 -30.16 -35.78 -13.83
CA ALA A 552 -29.57 -36.93 -13.14
C ALA A 552 -28.79 -36.57 -11.85
N CYS A 553 -28.71 -35.28 -11.51
CA CYS A 553 -27.95 -34.83 -10.35
C CYS A 553 -28.59 -35.31 -9.04
N LYS A 554 -27.76 -35.82 -8.14
CA LYS A 554 -28.15 -36.15 -6.78
C LYS A 554 -27.90 -34.94 -5.88
N GLU A 555 -28.83 -33.99 -5.91
CA GLU A 555 -28.73 -32.71 -5.19
C GLU A 555 -28.38 -32.89 -3.70
N GLN A 556 -28.97 -33.90 -3.05
CA GLN A 556 -28.73 -34.18 -1.64
C GLN A 556 -27.30 -34.65 -1.37
N ASP A 557 -26.72 -35.49 -2.24
CA ASP A 557 -25.34 -35.96 -2.09
C ASP A 557 -24.35 -34.79 -2.24
N VAL A 558 -24.63 -33.88 -3.18
CA VAL A 558 -23.84 -32.66 -3.39
C VAL A 558 -23.88 -31.76 -2.17
N LEU A 559 -25.07 -31.49 -1.63
CA LEU A 559 -25.24 -30.63 -0.45
C LEU A 559 -24.58 -31.25 0.79
N LEU A 560 -24.76 -32.56 1.01
CA LEU A 560 -24.13 -33.25 2.13
C LEU A 560 -22.61 -33.11 2.08
N LEU A 561 -22.00 -33.40 0.92
CA LEU A 561 -20.56 -33.29 0.75
C LEU A 561 -20.06 -31.84 0.91
N ALA A 562 -20.79 -30.86 0.38
CA ALA A 562 -20.44 -29.45 0.50
C ALA A 562 -20.48 -28.95 1.96
N TRP A 563 -21.51 -29.33 2.72
CA TRP A 563 -21.61 -29.02 4.14
C TRP A 563 -20.54 -29.74 4.96
N GLU A 564 -20.20 -30.99 4.64
CA GLU A 564 -19.10 -31.72 5.27
C GLU A 564 -17.76 -31.00 5.08
N ILE A 565 -17.47 -30.51 3.88
CA ILE A 565 -16.26 -29.74 3.59
C ILE A 565 -16.24 -28.44 4.39
N LEU A 566 -17.33 -27.66 4.36
CA LEU A 566 -17.41 -26.38 5.06
C LEU A 566 -17.26 -26.54 6.58
N ASN A 567 -17.92 -27.54 7.17
CA ASN A 567 -17.82 -27.81 8.60
C ASN A 567 -16.42 -28.30 9.00
N MET A 568 -15.78 -29.12 8.18
CA MET A 568 -14.40 -29.54 8.40
C MET A 568 -13.45 -28.33 8.42
N VAL A 569 -13.58 -27.41 7.46
CA VAL A 569 -12.75 -26.19 7.42
C VAL A 569 -13.03 -25.26 8.60
N LYS A 570 -14.31 -25.12 9.02
CA LYS A 570 -14.68 -24.38 10.23
C LYS A 570 -13.97 -24.94 11.47
N SER A 571 -14.05 -26.25 11.69
CA SER A 571 -13.39 -26.90 12.83
C SER A 571 -11.87 -26.77 12.79
N TRP A 572 -11.28 -26.87 11.60
CA TRP A 572 -9.83 -26.67 11.40
C TRP A 572 -9.38 -25.24 11.73
N LEU A 573 -10.16 -24.22 11.35
CA LEU A 573 -9.84 -22.84 11.72
C LEU A 573 -9.98 -22.57 13.21
N GLU A 574 -10.99 -23.16 13.86
CA GLU A 574 -11.22 -22.99 15.29
C GLU A 574 -10.15 -23.72 16.14
N SER A 575 -9.70 -24.89 15.71
CA SER A 575 -8.64 -25.65 16.39
C SER A 575 -7.27 -24.98 16.28
N ALA A 576 -7.02 -24.22 15.20
CA ALA A 576 -5.80 -23.42 15.05
C ALA A 576 -5.69 -22.25 16.05
N TYR A 577 -6.78 -21.91 16.76
CA TYR A 577 -6.88 -20.70 17.59
C TYR A 577 -7.22 -20.92 19.07
N CYS A 578 -7.45 -22.17 19.49
CA CYS A 578 -7.58 -22.55 20.89
C CYS A 578 -6.24 -23.11 21.40
N PRO A 579 -5.49 -22.41 22.27
CA PRO A 579 -4.33 -23.00 22.92
C PRO A 579 -4.82 -24.10 23.89
N GLN A 580 -4.23 -25.29 23.79
CA GLN A 580 -4.27 -26.30 24.87
C GLN A 580 -3.36 -25.88 26.03
#